data_AF-A0A9N9P1Z6-F1
#
_entry.id   AF-A0A9N9P1Z6-F1
#
_cell.length_a   1.000
_cell.length_b   1.000
_cell.length_c   1.000
_cell.angle_alpha   90.00
_cell.angle_beta   90.00
_cell.angle_gamma   90.00
#
_symmetry.space_group_name_H-M   'P 1'
#
loop_
_entity.id
_entity.type
_entity.pdbx_description
1 polymer ?
#
loop_
_entity_poly.entity_id
_entity_poly.type
_entity_poly.pdbx_seq_one_letter_code
_entity_poly.pdbx_strand_id
1 'polypeptide(L)'
;RATAAQQLGEIQKQHPGELHNLLSRVVIHLSNKEWDTRIAAGLAIEAIAKNVPQWDPPETVKIENEISVKNESNDNKYSFENFDISNVLQNGKTLLGSAGKEYDLDLSELDPAQRLALQHKNLRERLGLGGEFMDEISVLSYIDKGIFLAVDLLDDVDI
;
A
#
# COMPACT_ATOMS: atom_id res chain seq x y z
N ARG A 1 18.95 -16.97 12.05
CA ARG A 1 18.12 -15.91 11.44
C ARG A 1 18.93 -15.11 10.42
N ALA A 2 20.04 -14.49 10.81
CA ALA A 2 20.92 -13.74 9.88
C ALA A 2 21.46 -14.58 8.69
N THR A 3 21.88 -15.82 8.92
CA THR A 3 22.42 -16.69 7.87
C THR A 3 21.39 -17.05 6.79
N ALA A 4 20.14 -17.32 7.18
CA ALA A 4 19.06 -17.61 6.24
C ALA A 4 18.68 -16.37 5.41
N ALA A 5 18.65 -15.20 6.04
CA ALA A 5 18.45 -13.94 5.32
C ALA A 5 19.57 -13.68 4.29
N GLN A 6 20.83 -13.92 4.67
CA GLN A 6 21.98 -13.81 3.76
C GLN A 6 21.85 -14.79 2.58
N GLN A 7 21.41 -16.02 2.81
CA GLN A 7 21.18 -16.99 1.75
C GLN A 7 20.11 -16.52 0.76
N LEU A 8 19.00 -15.93 1.23
CA LEU A 8 17.98 -15.35 0.35
C LEU A 8 18.55 -14.20 -0.48
N GLY A 9 19.42 -13.37 0.09
CA GLY A 9 20.14 -12.32 -0.65
C GLY A 9 21.07 -12.88 -1.73
N GLU A 10 21.85 -13.94 -1.42
CA GLU A 10 22.70 -14.61 -2.40
C GLU A 10 21.89 -15.28 -3.52
N ILE A 11 20.71 -15.84 -3.22
CA ILE A 11 19.79 -16.37 -4.24
C ILE A 11 19.35 -15.25 -5.18
N GLN A 12 18.97 -14.08 -4.66
CA GLN A 12 18.62 -12.92 -5.50
C GLN A 12 19.78 -12.49 -6.41
N LYS A 13 21.00 -12.49 -5.87
CA LYS A 13 22.22 -12.14 -6.63
C LYS A 13 22.48 -13.13 -7.78
N GLN A 14 22.26 -14.42 -7.55
CA GLN A 14 22.43 -15.47 -8.56
C GLN A 14 21.29 -15.49 -9.58
N HIS A 15 20.08 -15.15 -9.16
CA HIS A 15 18.86 -15.21 -9.97
C HIS A 15 18.07 -13.89 -9.91
N PRO A 16 18.53 -12.80 -10.57
CA PRO A 16 17.88 -11.49 -10.47
C PRO A 16 16.42 -11.46 -10.94
N GLY A 17 16.05 -12.34 -11.89
CA GLY A 17 14.70 -12.44 -12.45
C GLY A 17 13.64 -13.03 -11.52
N GLU A 18 14.04 -13.64 -10.38
CA GLU A 18 13.11 -14.26 -9.43
C GLU A 18 12.73 -13.35 -8.25
N LEU A 19 13.10 -12.06 -8.29
CA LEU A 19 12.86 -11.10 -7.21
C LEU A 19 11.41 -11.11 -6.70
N HIS A 20 10.44 -11.04 -7.61
CA HIS A 20 9.02 -11.01 -7.25
C HIS A 20 8.55 -12.33 -6.61
N ASN A 21 9.08 -13.47 -7.05
CA ASN A 21 8.77 -14.78 -6.47
C ASN A 21 9.37 -14.93 -5.06
N LEU A 22 10.55 -14.38 -4.85
CA LEU A 22 11.21 -14.37 -3.56
C LEU A 22 10.46 -13.46 -2.58
N LEU A 23 10.13 -12.24 -2.99
CA LEU A 23 9.41 -11.27 -2.18
C LEU A 23 7.99 -11.73 -1.83
N SER A 24 7.25 -12.32 -2.77
CA SER A 24 5.88 -12.80 -2.49
C SER A 24 5.83 -13.82 -1.36
N ARG A 25 6.87 -14.64 -1.21
CA ARG A 25 7.00 -15.60 -0.10
C ARG A 25 7.43 -14.97 1.22
N VAL A 26 8.29 -13.95 1.18
CA VAL A 26 8.81 -13.30 2.39
C VAL A 26 7.80 -12.32 3.00
N VAL A 27 7.06 -11.57 2.18
CA VAL A 27 6.13 -10.51 2.63
C VAL A 27 5.02 -11.05 3.53
N ILE A 28 4.53 -12.26 3.28
CA ILE A 28 3.50 -12.92 4.12
C ILE A 28 3.98 -13.10 5.56
N HIS A 29 5.29 -13.19 5.80
CA HIS A 29 5.84 -13.36 7.14
C HIS A 29 5.95 -12.05 7.93
N LEU A 30 5.73 -10.87 7.32
CA LEU A 30 5.73 -9.58 8.02
C LEU A 30 4.50 -9.40 8.93
N SER A 31 3.38 -10.04 8.61
CA SER A 31 2.14 -10.01 9.40
C SER A 31 2.01 -11.19 10.36
N ASN A 32 3.05 -12.02 10.52
CA ASN A 32 3.01 -13.15 11.46
C ASN A 32 2.86 -12.66 12.91
N LYS A 33 2.10 -13.39 13.75
CA LYS A 33 1.87 -13.06 15.17
C LYS A 33 3.17 -13.09 16.00
N GLU A 34 4.11 -13.96 15.62
CA GLU A 34 5.40 -14.09 16.28
C GLU A 34 6.33 -12.93 15.93
N TRP A 35 6.75 -12.17 16.96
CA TRP A 35 7.68 -11.05 16.82
C TRP A 35 8.97 -11.45 16.10
N ASP A 36 9.54 -12.57 16.50
CA ASP A 36 10.79 -13.08 15.96
C ASP A 36 10.74 -13.40 14.46
N THR A 37 9.58 -13.85 13.98
CA THR A 37 9.33 -14.12 12.56
C THR A 37 9.26 -12.81 11.77
N ARG A 38 8.63 -11.77 12.32
CA ARG A 38 8.58 -10.44 11.70
C ARG A 38 9.97 -9.84 11.54
N ILE A 39 10.80 -9.95 12.58
CA ILE A 39 12.20 -9.49 12.53
C ILE A 39 13.01 -10.27 11.51
N ALA A 40 12.85 -11.60 11.44
CA ALA A 40 13.55 -12.42 10.46
C ALA A 40 13.14 -12.09 9.01
N ALA A 41 11.86 -11.84 8.77
CA ALA A 41 11.34 -11.41 7.47
C ALA A 41 11.90 -10.04 7.06
N GLY A 42 11.96 -9.07 7.98
CA GLY A 42 12.57 -7.76 7.73
C GLY A 42 14.06 -7.88 7.34
N LEU A 43 14.83 -8.69 8.08
CA LEU A 43 16.23 -8.96 7.75
C LEU A 43 16.40 -9.64 6.38
N ALA A 44 15.48 -10.53 6.02
CA ALA A 44 15.49 -11.17 4.70
C ALA A 44 15.26 -10.15 3.57
N ILE A 45 14.28 -9.25 3.73
CA ILE A 45 14.01 -8.19 2.75
C ILE A 45 15.22 -7.25 2.62
N GLU A 46 15.87 -6.89 3.72
CA GLU A 46 17.09 -6.08 3.71
C GLU A 46 18.21 -6.75 2.91
N ALA A 47 18.47 -8.04 3.16
CA ALA A 47 19.51 -8.80 2.47
C ALA A 47 19.22 -8.98 0.97
N ILE A 48 17.94 -9.14 0.60
CA ILE A 48 17.49 -9.19 -0.79
C ILE A 48 17.73 -7.83 -1.46
N ALA A 49 17.25 -6.74 -0.85
CA ALA A 49 17.34 -5.39 -1.39
C ALA A 49 18.79 -4.94 -1.65
N LYS A 50 19.75 -5.33 -0.78
CA LYS A 50 21.18 -5.05 -0.98
C LYS A 50 21.77 -5.66 -2.26
N ASN A 51 21.16 -6.72 -2.78
CA ASN A 51 21.60 -7.44 -3.98
C ASN A 51 20.77 -7.11 -5.22
N VAL A 52 19.79 -6.20 -5.13
CA VAL A 52 19.03 -5.70 -6.27
C VAL A 52 19.81 -4.54 -6.91
N PRO A 53 20.00 -4.53 -8.24
CA PRO A 53 20.65 -3.40 -8.91
C PRO A 53 19.86 -2.12 -8.67
N GLN A 54 20.56 -1.02 -8.44
CA GLN A 54 19.92 0.28 -8.28
C GLN A 54 19.16 0.63 -9.56
N TRP A 55 17.89 0.99 -9.43
CA TRP A 55 17.11 1.51 -10.54
C TRP A 55 17.64 2.91 -10.87
N ASP A 56 18.22 3.04 -12.06
CA ASP A 56 18.52 4.31 -12.69
C ASP A 56 17.47 4.58 -13.79
N PRO A 57 16.52 5.49 -13.58
CA PRO A 57 15.55 5.81 -14.61
C PRO A 57 16.28 6.47 -15.79
N PRO A 58 16.02 6.04 -17.04
CA PRO A 58 16.60 6.72 -18.19
C PRO A 58 16.22 8.20 -18.12
N GLU A 59 17.21 9.09 -18.33
CA GLU A 59 16.94 10.52 -18.43
C GLU A 59 15.77 10.71 -19.39
N THR A 60 14.68 11.27 -18.89
CA THR A 60 13.52 11.63 -19.70
C THR A 60 13.99 12.71 -20.66
N VAL A 61 14.48 12.30 -21.82
CA VAL A 61 14.71 13.19 -22.94
C VAL A 61 13.33 13.78 -23.24
N LYS A 62 13.18 15.08 -22.97
CA LYS A 62 12.02 15.86 -23.39
C LYS A 62 12.01 15.87 -24.91
N ILE A 63 11.54 14.78 -25.52
CA ILE A 63 11.21 14.74 -26.92
C ILE A 63 9.88 15.49 -27.00
N GLU A 64 9.90 16.67 -27.60
CA GLU A 64 8.77 17.58 -27.82
C GLU A 64 7.69 17.01 -28.76
N ASN A 65 7.44 15.71 -28.76
CA ASN A 65 6.41 15.08 -29.59
C ASN A 65 5.40 14.34 -28.70
N GLU A 66 4.31 15.04 -28.41
CA GLU A 66 2.93 14.55 -28.26
C GLU A 66 2.72 13.05 -27.99
N ILE A 67 3.30 12.53 -26.91
CA ILE A 67 2.72 11.41 -26.19
C ILE A 67 2.64 11.88 -24.75
N SER A 68 1.56 12.60 -24.47
CA SER A 68 1.02 12.79 -23.14
C SER A 68 0.79 11.41 -22.53
N VAL A 69 1.84 10.84 -21.94
CA VAL A 69 1.71 9.93 -20.80
C VAL A 69 0.95 10.77 -19.81
N LYS A 70 -0.36 10.56 -19.75
CA LYS A 70 -1.24 11.13 -18.74
C LYS A 70 -0.52 10.88 -17.43
N ASN A 71 0.02 11.94 -16.84
CA ASN A 71 0.43 11.92 -15.45
C ASN A 71 -0.82 11.46 -14.72
N GLU A 72 -0.87 10.18 -14.37
CA GLU A 72 -1.89 9.66 -13.48
C GLU A 72 -1.94 10.61 -12.30
N SER A 73 -3.13 11.15 -12.09
CA SER A 73 -3.46 12.32 -11.30
C SER A 73 -2.54 12.47 -10.09
N ASN A 74 -1.87 13.63 -9.97
CA ASN A 74 -1.10 13.98 -8.78
C ASN A 74 -1.95 13.99 -7.48
N ASP A 75 -3.26 13.76 -7.58
CA ASP A 75 -4.21 13.63 -6.47
C ASP A 75 -3.83 12.60 -5.40
N ASN A 76 -3.08 11.56 -5.77
CA ASN A 76 -2.72 10.49 -4.84
C ASN A 76 -1.41 10.74 -4.06
N LYS A 77 -0.75 11.88 -4.26
CA LYS A 77 0.53 12.20 -3.60
C LYS A 77 0.33 13.28 -2.54
N TYR A 78 0.80 13.02 -1.33
CA TYR A 78 0.89 14.03 -0.29
C TYR A 78 2.22 14.79 -0.44
N SER A 79 2.15 16.13 -0.43
CA SER A 79 3.32 17.00 -0.33
C SER A 79 3.61 17.34 1.13
N PHE A 80 4.88 17.46 1.48
CA PHE A 80 5.28 17.88 2.84
C PHE A 80 4.75 19.26 3.22
N GLU A 81 4.55 20.14 2.24
CA GLU A 81 4.04 21.50 2.45
C GLU A 81 2.54 21.53 2.76
N ASN A 82 1.75 20.62 2.18
CA ASN A 82 0.29 20.58 2.33
C ASN A 82 -0.19 19.57 3.37
N PHE A 83 0.73 18.83 4.01
CA PHE A 83 0.39 17.83 5.01
C PHE A 83 0.28 18.45 6.41
N ASP A 84 -0.96 18.71 6.86
CA ASP A 84 -1.22 19.26 8.20
C ASP A 84 -1.32 18.16 9.27
N ILE A 85 -0.25 18.03 10.07
CA ILE A 85 -0.17 17.09 11.18
C ILE A 85 -1.21 17.39 12.27
N SER A 86 -1.58 18.66 12.47
CA SER A 86 -2.51 19.05 13.53
C SER A 86 -3.89 18.46 13.28
N ASN A 87 -4.34 18.51 12.03
CA ASN A 87 -5.60 17.92 11.60
C ASN A 87 -5.59 16.39 11.72
N VAL A 88 -4.49 15.74 11.32
CA VAL A 88 -4.33 14.29 11.43
C VAL A 88 -4.38 13.81 12.89
N LEU A 89 -3.82 14.58 13.83
CA LEU A 89 -3.83 14.22 15.25
C LEU A 89 -5.21 14.42 15.91
N GLN A 90 -6.02 15.36 15.41
CA GLN A 90 -7.36 15.64 15.96
C GLN A 90 -8.42 14.70 15.39
N ASN A 91 -8.38 14.44 14.09
CA ASN A 91 -9.44 13.75 13.35
C ASN A 91 -9.03 12.36 12.86
N GLY A 92 -7.75 12.00 12.96
CA GLY A 92 -7.24 10.70 12.53
C GLY A 92 -7.60 9.55 13.48
N LYS A 93 -7.71 8.34 12.92
CA LYS A 93 -7.97 7.10 13.67
C LYS A 93 -6.75 6.73 14.52
N THR A 94 -6.96 6.57 15.83
CA THR A 94 -5.89 6.13 16.74
C THR A 94 -5.46 4.69 16.45
N LEU A 95 -4.17 4.49 16.15
CA LEU A 95 -3.59 3.16 15.95
C LEU A 95 -3.26 2.54 17.32
N LEU A 96 -4.21 1.79 17.87
CA LEU A 96 -4.06 1.05 19.13
C LEU A 96 -3.35 -0.30 18.90
N GLY A 97 -3.09 -1.02 19.99
CA GLY A 97 -2.50 -2.36 19.94
C GLY A 97 -3.27 -3.27 18.99
N SER A 98 -2.62 -3.65 17.90
CA SER A 98 -3.17 -4.50 16.86
C SER A 98 -3.51 -5.89 17.42
N ALA A 99 -4.76 -6.33 17.23
CA ALA A 99 -5.16 -7.71 17.50
C ALA A 99 -4.89 -8.64 16.30
N GLY A 100 -4.34 -8.10 15.20
CA GLY A 100 -3.97 -8.81 13.98
C GLY A 100 -5.12 -9.02 12.98
N LYS A 101 -6.38 -8.76 13.39
CA LYS A 101 -7.56 -8.95 12.53
C LYS A 101 -7.62 -7.96 11.36
N GLU A 102 -6.98 -6.80 11.47
CA GLU A 102 -6.92 -5.83 10.37
C GLU A 102 -6.10 -6.33 9.16
N TYR A 103 -5.31 -7.40 9.32
CA TYR A 103 -4.53 -8.02 8.24
C TYR A 103 -5.19 -9.27 7.64
N ASP A 104 -6.27 -9.77 8.25
CA ASP A 104 -7.04 -10.94 7.78
C ASP A 104 -8.07 -10.54 6.70
N LEU A 105 -7.98 -9.32 6.15
CA LEU A 105 -8.86 -8.90 5.06
C LEU A 105 -8.45 -9.62 3.77
N ASP A 106 -9.25 -10.60 3.38
CA ASP A 106 -9.15 -11.27 2.08
C ASP A 106 -9.70 -10.37 0.97
N LEU A 107 -8.92 -9.36 0.56
CA LEU A 107 -9.21 -8.56 -0.66
C LEU A 107 -8.83 -9.31 -1.95
N SER A 108 -8.88 -10.64 -1.93
CA SER A 108 -8.49 -11.50 -3.05
C SER A 108 -9.59 -11.61 -4.11
N GLU A 109 -10.83 -11.23 -3.76
CA GLU A 109 -12.00 -11.27 -4.64
C GLU A 109 -12.20 -9.97 -5.45
N LEU A 110 -11.47 -8.90 -5.12
CA LEU A 110 -11.59 -7.60 -5.77
C LEU A 110 -10.54 -7.40 -6.86
N ASP A 111 -10.88 -6.68 -7.93
CA ASP A 111 -9.93 -6.30 -8.97
C ASP A 111 -8.76 -5.47 -8.37
N PRO A 112 -7.49 -5.70 -8.77
CA PRO A 112 -6.34 -5.01 -8.17
C PRO A 112 -6.43 -3.48 -8.20
N ALA A 113 -7.04 -2.89 -9.24
CA ALA A 113 -7.21 -1.44 -9.33
C ALA A 113 -8.29 -0.94 -8.34
N GLN A 114 -9.40 -1.66 -8.23
CA GLN A 114 -10.47 -1.35 -7.27
C GLN A 114 -9.98 -1.50 -5.82
N ARG A 115 -9.18 -2.53 -5.53
CA ARG A 115 -8.54 -2.73 -4.24
C ARG A 115 -7.65 -1.55 -3.86
N LEU A 116 -6.83 -1.08 -4.79
CA LEU A 116 -5.95 0.04 -4.56
C LEU A 116 -6.74 1.34 -4.31
N ALA A 117 -7.76 1.62 -5.12
CA ALA A 117 -8.63 2.79 -4.93
C ALA A 117 -9.33 2.78 -3.57
N LEU A 118 -9.88 1.62 -3.16
CA LEU A 118 -10.52 1.45 -1.85
C LEU A 118 -9.53 1.66 -0.71
N GLN A 119 -8.31 1.11 -0.82
CA GLN A 119 -7.26 1.30 0.18
C GLN A 119 -6.82 2.77 0.28
N HIS A 120 -6.74 3.49 -0.85
CA HIS A 120 -6.45 4.92 -0.88
C HIS A 120 -7.55 5.76 -0.21
N LYS A 121 -8.83 5.48 -0.51
CA LYS A 121 -9.98 6.15 0.12
C LYS A 121 -9.98 5.94 1.64
N ASN A 122 -9.86 4.67 2.08
CA ASN A 122 -9.77 4.33 3.49
C ASN A 122 -8.58 4.99 4.19
N LEU A 123 -7.42 5.07 3.53
CA LEU A 123 -6.24 5.75 4.11
C LEU A 123 -6.52 7.24 4.35
N ARG A 124 -7.12 7.93 3.37
CA ARG A 124 -7.43 9.36 3.46
C ARG A 124 -8.44 9.65 4.58
N GLU A 125 -9.46 8.81 4.71
CA GLU A 125 -10.45 8.88 5.79
C GLU A 125 -9.80 8.60 7.16
N ARG A 126 -8.96 7.57 7.28
CA ARG A 126 -8.25 7.22 8.52
C ARG A 126 -7.26 8.30 8.97
N LEU A 127 -6.72 9.08 8.03
CA LEU A 127 -5.86 10.22 8.33
C LEU A 127 -6.64 11.48 8.72
N GLY A 128 -7.97 11.49 8.66
CA GLY A 128 -8.78 12.69 8.93
C GLY A 128 -8.65 13.75 7.83
N LEU A 129 -8.26 13.34 6.61
CA LEU A 129 -8.11 14.20 5.43
C LEU A 129 -9.30 14.08 4.47
N GLY A 130 -10.30 13.26 4.82
CA GLY A 130 -11.57 13.07 4.12
C GLY A 130 -12.76 13.50 4.99
N GLY A 131 -13.97 13.15 4.56
CA GLY A 131 -15.21 13.36 5.34
C GLY A 131 -15.29 12.48 6.60
N GLU A 132 -16.46 12.42 7.23
CA GLU A 132 -16.67 11.58 8.42
C GLU A 132 -16.29 10.12 8.15
N PHE A 133 -15.45 9.58 9.03
CA PHE A 133 -14.94 8.22 8.97
C PHE A 133 -16.09 7.19 9.06
N MET A 134 -16.21 6.30 8.06
CA MET A 134 -17.06 5.11 8.15
C MET A 134 -16.24 3.91 8.62
N ASP A 135 -16.70 3.22 9.66
CA ASP A 135 -16.03 2.04 10.20
C ASP A 135 -15.88 0.92 9.13
N GLU A 136 -14.74 0.24 9.10
CA GLU A 136 -14.42 -0.84 8.13
C GLU A 136 -15.46 -1.98 8.13
N ILE A 137 -16.09 -2.27 9.28
CA ILE A 137 -17.21 -3.22 9.42
C ILE A 137 -18.46 -2.70 8.70
N SER A 138 -18.70 -1.39 8.75
CA SER A 138 -19.82 -0.77 8.08
C SER A 138 -19.62 -0.79 6.56
N VAL A 139 -18.41 -0.51 6.05
CA VAL A 139 -18.06 -0.57 4.62
C VAL A 139 -18.35 -1.95 4.02
N LEU A 140 -17.89 -3.03 4.67
CA LEU A 140 -18.18 -4.40 4.22
C LEU A 140 -19.67 -4.71 4.24
N SER A 141 -20.41 -4.23 5.25
CA SER A 141 -21.86 -4.39 5.32
C SER A 141 -22.63 -3.63 4.23
N TYR A 142 -22.08 -2.51 3.73
CA TYR A 142 -22.68 -1.71 2.65
C TYR A 142 -22.36 -2.29 1.27
N ILE A 143 -21.18 -2.91 1.12
CA ILE A 143 -20.80 -3.66 -0.09
C ILE A 143 -21.70 -4.90 -0.24
N ASP A 144 -21.87 -5.67 0.84
CA ASP A 144 -22.71 -6.88 0.86
C ASP A 144 -24.21 -6.59 0.62
N LYS A 145 -24.64 -5.36 0.96
CA LYS A 145 -25.99 -4.85 0.68
C LYS A 145 -26.14 -4.17 -0.69
N GLY A 146 -25.09 -4.08 -1.50
CA GLY A 146 -25.12 -3.42 -2.82
C GLY A 146 -25.33 -1.90 -2.76
N ILE A 147 -25.13 -1.27 -1.59
CA ILE A 147 -25.39 0.17 -1.37
C ILE A 147 -24.19 1.02 -1.78
N PHE A 148 -22.97 0.48 -1.72
CA PHE A 148 -21.74 1.24 -1.99
C PHE A 148 -21.68 1.81 -3.43
N LEU A 149 -22.19 1.08 -4.42
CA LEU A 149 -22.29 1.56 -5.82
C LEU A 149 -23.28 2.71 -6.01
N ALA A 150 -24.26 2.88 -5.11
CA ALA A 150 -25.31 3.89 -5.25
C ALA A 150 -24.91 5.25 -4.66
N VAL A 151 -23.94 5.29 -3.74
CA VAL A 151 -23.47 6.54 -3.10
C VAL A 151 -22.39 7.22 -3.95
N ASP A 152 -21.51 6.47 -4.61
CA ASP A 152 -20.45 7.02 -5.48
C ASP A 152 -20.98 7.62 -6.82
N LEU A 153 -22.28 7.51 -7.13
CA LEU A 153 -22.91 8.17 -8.29
C LEU A 153 -23.44 9.60 -8.00
N LEU A 154 -23.30 10.09 -6.77
CA LEU A 154 -23.83 11.38 -6.35
C LEU A 154 -22.77 12.45 -6.08
N ASP A 155 -21.49 12.09 -6.04
CA ASP A 155 -20.39 13.05 -5.79
C ASP A 155 -19.76 13.64 -7.08
N ASP A 156 -20.19 13.21 -8.27
CA ASP A 156 -19.82 13.80 -9.57
C ASP A 156 -20.74 14.98 -9.98
N VAL A 157 -21.12 15.83 -9.03
CA VAL A 157 -21.77 17.12 -9.32
C VAL A 157 -20.95 18.25 -8.70
N ASP A 158 -20.23 18.95 -9.59
CA ASP A 158 -19.63 20.28 -9.48
C ASP A 158 -19.76 21.00 -8.13
N ILE A 159 -18.60 21.34 -7.53
CA ILE A 159 -18.18 22.71 -7.11
C ILE A 159 -16.65 22.75 -7.00
#